data_AF-A0A7S1A6I2-F1
#
_entry.id   AF-A0A7S1A6I2-F1
#
_cell.length_a   1.000
_cell.length_b   1.000
_cell.length_c   1.000
_cell.angle_alpha   90.00
_cell.angle_beta   90.00
_cell.angle_gamma   90.00
#
_symmetry.space_group_name_H-M   'P 1'
#
loop_
_entity.id
_entity.type
_entity.pdbx_description
1 polymer ?
#
loop_
_entity_poly.entity_id
_entity_poly.type
_entity_poly.pdbx_seq_one_letter_code
_entity_poly.pdbx_strand_id
1 'polypeptide(L)'
;MPLMVLAALLLSMKLCDANCVHRRQVHQLAFAVGFAGGQLLQKERQMVQVVRGRIWSSTPWTFLSTCAIDDELRAVAESVMVLSLGSASVNRYASSQIAAGALCVGNLVLGRKAWSEAEEDQTWYSELQLEGCVGDLLALLPNVTSGVV
;
A
#
# COMPACT_ATOMS: atom_id res chain seq x y z
N MET A 1 4.72 20.99 -0.06
CA MET A 1 4.35 19.57 -0.24
C MET A 1 2.85 19.27 -0.35
N PRO A 2 1.91 19.90 0.37
CA PRO A 2 0.50 19.43 0.41
C PRO A 2 -0.17 19.37 -0.97
N LEU A 3 0.04 20.36 -1.83
CA LEU A 3 -0.54 20.39 -3.18
C LEU A 3 -0.16 19.17 -4.05
N MET A 4 1.04 18.62 -3.86
CA MET A 4 1.51 17.44 -4.60
C MET A 4 0.81 16.16 -4.11
N VAL A 5 0.61 16.04 -2.79
CA VAL A 5 -0.13 14.92 -2.19
C VAL A 5 -1.60 14.96 -2.61
N LEU A 6 -2.23 16.14 -2.62
CA LEU A 6 -3.61 16.26 -3.11
C LEU A 6 -3.75 15.94 -4.58
N ALA A 7 -2.79 16.35 -5.41
CA ALA A 7 -2.79 16.03 -6.83
C ALA A 7 -2.60 14.52 -7.06
N ALA A 8 -1.74 13.85 -6.29
CA ALA A 8 -1.59 12.40 -6.29
C ALA A 8 -2.90 11.70 -5.91
N LEU A 9 -3.52 12.12 -4.81
CA LEU A 9 -4.81 11.58 -4.34
C LEU A 9 -5.90 11.74 -5.39
N LEU A 10 -6.02 12.93 -5.99
CA LEU A 10 -6.99 13.21 -7.05
C LEU A 10 -6.80 12.28 -8.26
N LEU A 11 -5.54 12.05 -8.67
CA LEU A 11 -5.22 11.10 -9.73
C LEU A 11 -5.61 9.67 -9.36
N SER A 12 -5.26 9.22 -8.16
CA SER A 12 -5.64 7.90 -7.67
C SER A 12 -7.15 7.71 -7.64
N MET A 13 -7.92 8.71 -7.18
CA MET A 13 -9.38 8.67 -7.20
C MET A 13 -9.93 8.53 -8.62
N LYS A 14 -9.39 9.28 -9.59
CA LYS A 14 -9.82 9.18 -10.99
C LYS A 14 -9.50 7.83 -11.66
N LEU A 15 -8.55 7.09 -11.12
CA LEU A 15 -8.10 5.81 -11.69
C LEU A 15 -8.73 4.60 -11.01
N CYS A 16 -8.94 4.67 -9.69
CA CYS A 16 -9.47 3.57 -8.90
C CYS A 16 -10.99 3.62 -8.75
N ASP A 17 -11.63 4.80 -8.85
CA ASP A 17 -13.08 4.94 -8.70
C ASP A 17 -13.77 4.84 -10.08
N ALA A 18 -14.83 4.03 -10.15
CA ALA A 18 -15.70 3.96 -11.33
C ALA A 18 -16.52 5.25 -11.52
N ASN A 19 -16.65 6.06 -10.47
CA ASN A 19 -17.36 7.33 -10.51
C ASN A 19 -16.44 8.46 -10.95
N CYS A 20 -16.92 9.27 -11.90
CA CYS A 20 -16.20 10.46 -12.35
C CYS A 20 -15.99 11.43 -11.17
N VAL A 21 -14.75 11.80 -10.88
CA VAL A 21 -14.45 12.82 -9.86
C VAL A 21 -15.03 14.17 -10.29
N HIS A 22 -16.05 14.64 -9.57
CA HIS A 22 -16.76 15.87 -9.91
C HIS A 22 -15.96 17.12 -9.54
N ARG A 23 -16.16 18.20 -10.29
CA ARG A 23 -15.53 19.51 -10.04
C ARG A 23 -15.74 20.03 -8.61
N ARG A 24 -16.90 19.73 -8.00
CA ARG A 24 -17.20 20.08 -6.61
C ARG A 24 -16.25 19.41 -5.62
N GLN A 25 -15.93 18.13 -5.82
CA GLN A 25 -14.99 17.38 -4.97
C GLN A 25 -13.57 17.95 -5.08
N VAL A 26 -13.14 18.34 -6.29
CA VAL A 26 -11.85 19.02 -6.50
C VAL A 26 -11.76 20.33 -5.72
N HIS A 27 -12.81 21.15 -5.74
CA HIS A 27 -12.85 22.39 -4.97
C HIS A 27 -12.87 22.14 -3.45
N GLN A 28 -13.59 21.12 -2.98
CA GLN A 28 -13.62 20.74 -1.57
C GLN A 28 -12.25 20.25 -1.08
N LEU A 29 -11.59 19.38 -1.84
CA LEU A 29 -10.25 18.89 -1.54
C LEU A 29 -9.24 20.05 -1.51
N ALA A 30 -9.23 20.91 -2.52
CA ALA A 30 -8.32 22.05 -2.57
C ALA A 30 -8.57 23.03 -1.40
N PHE A 31 -9.85 23.32 -1.09
CA PHE A 31 -10.23 24.21 0.00
C PHE A 31 -9.80 23.68 1.38
N ALA A 32 -9.92 22.37 1.62
CA ALA A 32 -9.53 21.74 2.88
C ALA A 32 -8.05 22.00 3.25
N VAL A 33 -7.21 22.33 2.28
CA VAL A 33 -5.76 22.56 2.46
C VAL A 33 -5.35 23.97 2.02
N GLY A 34 -6.31 24.88 1.85
CA GLY A 34 -6.06 26.30 1.58
C GLY A 34 -5.62 26.63 0.15
N PHE A 35 -5.89 25.76 -0.82
CA PHE A 35 -5.56 25.98 -2.23
C PHE A 35 -6.79 26.28 -3.09
N ALA A 36 -6.59 27.01 -4.19
CA ALA A 36 -7.61 27.16 -5.21
C ALA A 36 -7.72 25.86 -6.04
N GLY A 37 -8.94 25.46 -6.40
CA GLY A 37 -9.15 24.27 -7.24
C GLY A 37 -8.40 24.30 -8.58
N GLY A 38 -8.19 25.49 -9.15
CA GLY A 38 -7.37 25.67 -10.34
C GLY A 38 -5.89 25.28 -10.15
N GLN A 39 -5.31 25.58 -8.98
CA GLN A 39 -3.93 25.20 -8.64
C GLN A 39 -3.80 23.68 -8.51
N LEU A 40 -4.79 23.02 -7.92
CA LEU A 40 -4.83 21.56 -7.80
C LEU A 40 -4.87 20.89 -9.18
N LEU A 41 -5.77 21.34 -10.06
CA LEU A 41 -5.88 20.81 -11.43
C LEU A 41 -4.62 21.08 -12.26
N GLN A 42 -3.98 22.23 -12.08
CA GLN A 42 -2.70 22.52 -12.74
C GLN A 42 -1.62 21.55 -12.27
N LYS A 43 -1.55 21.28 -10.96
CA LYS A 43 -0.56 20.35 -10.39
C LYS A 43 -0.81 18.91 -10.84
N GLU A 44 -2.07 18.51 -10.93
CA GLU A 44 -2.50 17.22 -11.48
C GLU A 44 -1.95 17.01 -12.90
N ARG A 45 -2.15 17.98 -13.80
CA ARG A 45 -1.65 17.90 -15.19
C ARG A 45 -0.13 17.79 -15.24
N GLN A 46 0.58 18.55 -14.41
CA GLN A 46 2.03 18.45 -14.32
C GLN A 46 2.47 17.05 -13.88
N MET A 47 1.78 16.43 -12.94
CA MET A 47 2.09 15.07 -12.50
C MET A 47 1.86 14.04 -13.61
N VAL A 48 0.75 14.11 -14.34
CA VAL A 48 0.49 13.21 -15.48
C VAL A 48 1.60 13.29 -16.53
N GLN A 49 2.10 14.49 -16.81
CA GLN A 49 3.21 14.70 -17.74
C GLN A 49 4.51 14.05 -17.25
N VAL A 50 4.82 14.20 -15.95
CA VAL A 50 6.02 13.61 -15.33
C VAL A 50 5.95 12.08 -15.33
N VAL A 51 4.79 11.52 -14.99
CA VAL A 51 4.58 10.07 -14.89
C VAL A 51 4.37 9.42 -16.28
N ARG A 52 4.36 10.22 -17.36
CA ARG A 52 4.24 9.79 -18.77
C ARG A 52 3.06 8.83 -19.02
N GLY A 53 1.95 9.01 -18.30
CA GLY A 53 0.80 8.11 -18.39
C GLY A 53 0.99 6.71 -17.79
N ARG A 54 2.15 6.40 -17.16
CA ARG A 54 2.37 5.16 -16.40
C ARG A 54 1.76 5.26 -15.00
N ILE A 55 0.47 5.58 -14.92
CA ILE A 55 -0.21 5.76 -13.63
C ILE A 55 -0.67 4.41 -13.04
N TRP A 56 -0.51 3.33 -13.80
CA TRP A 56 -0.72 1.95 -13.35
C TRP A 56 0.56 1.43 -12.71
N SER A 57 0.63 1.46 -11.38
CA SER A 57 1.63 0.71 -10.62
C SER A 57 0.95 -0.47 -9.94
N SER A 58 1.55 -1.66 -10.02
CA SER A 58 1.15 -2.79 -9.17
C SER A 58 1.23 -2.34 -7.71
N THR A 59 0.13 -2.42 -6.98
CA THR A 59 0.12 -2.12 -5.54
C THR A 59 0.20 -3.41 -4.74
N PRO A 60 0.66 -3.37 -3.48
CA PRO A 60 0.57 -4.53 -2.60
C PRO A 60 -0.87 -5.08 -2.52
N TRP A 61 -1.90 -4.22 -2.53
CA TRP A 61 -3.31 -4.61 -2.52
C TRP A 61 -3.74 -5.36 -3.78
N THR A 62 -3.21 -4.96 -4.94
CA THR A 62 -3.47 -5.68 -6.20
C THR A 62 -2.95 -7.11 -6.12
N PHE A 63 -1.78 -7.31 -5.51
CA PHE A 63 -1.23 -8.65 -5.27
C PHE A 63 -2.09 -9.44 -4.27
N LEU A 64 -2.39 -8.85 -3.10
CA LEU A 64 -3.18 -9.51 -2.06
C LEU A 64 -4.56 -9.95 -2.56
N SER A 65 -5.19 -9.19 -3.46
CA SER A 65 -6.50 -9.51 -4.05
C SER A 65 -6.50 -10.80 -4.89
N THR A 66 -5.32 -11.28 -5.30
CA THR A 66 -5.16 -12.54 -6.04
C THR A 66 -4.89 -13.76 -5.14
N CYS A 67 -4.64 -13.54 -3.85
CA CYS A 67 -4.37 -14.58 -2.87
C CYS A 67 -5.67 -15.16 -2.30
N ALA A 68 -5.74 -16.49 -2.19
CA ALA A 68 -6.90 -17.18 -1.63
C ALA A 68 -6.76 -17.29 -0.10
N ILE A 69 -7.06 -16.18 0.58
CA ILE A 69 -6.92 -16.03 2.04
C ILE A 69 -8.26 -15.77 2.71
N ASP A 70 -8.39 -16.15 3.98
CA ASP A 70 -9.55 -15.83 4.82
C ASP A 70 -9.60 -14.34 5.21
N ASP A 71 -10.77 -13.89 5.62
CA ASP A 71 -11.04 -12.47 5.91
C ASP A 71 -10.26 -11.94 7.11
N GLU A 72 -9.97 -12.79 8.11
CA GLU A 72 -9.19 -12.40 9.28
C GLU A 72 -7.73 -12.14 8.88
N LEU A 73 -7.11 -13.06 8.14
CA LEU A 73 -5.77 -12.86 7.61
C LEU A 73 -5.69 -11.66 6.66
N ARG A 74 -6.69 -11.47 5.80
CA ARG A 74 -6.77 -10.31 4.90
C ARG A 74 -6.76 -9.00 5.69
N ALA A 75 -7.59 -8.88 6.73
CA ALA A 75 -7.68 -7.67 7.52
C ALA A 75 -6.35 -7.32 8.21
N VAL A 76 -5.65 -8.32 8.76
CA VAL A 76 -4.35 -8.09 9.39
C VAL A 76 -3.29 -7.71 8.36
N ALA A 77 -3.21 -8.42 7.23
CA ALA A 77 -2.26 -8.13 6.17
C ALA A 77 -2.46 -6.72 5.59
N GLU A 78 -3.71 -6.31 5.33
CA GLU A 78 -4.03 -4.96 4.88
C GLU A 78 -3.62 -3.90 5.89
N SER A 79 -3.83 -4.14 7.19
CA SER A 79 -3.38 -3.24 8.26
C SER A 79 -1.86 -3.06 8.25
N VAL A 80 -1.10 -4.15 8.13
CA VAL A 80 0.37 -4.13 8.00
C VAL A 80 0.80 -3.35 6.76
N MET A 81 0.12 -3.56 5.63
CA MET A 81 0.42 -2.84 4.38
C MET A 81 0.12 -1.35 4.51
N VAL A 82 -0.96 -0.96 5.20
CA VAL A 82 -1.24 0.46 5.49
C VAL A 82 -0.11 1.06 6.34
N LEU A 83 0.35 0.36 7.37
CA LEU A 83 1.47 0.82 8.20
C LEU A 83 2.78 0.95 7.42
N SER A 84 2.97 0.12 6.39
CA SER A 84 4.14 0.19 5.52
C SER A 84 4.18 1.45 4.65
N LEU A 85 3.03 2.10 4.40
CA LEU A 85 2.94 3.28 3.53
C LEU A 85 3.77 4.44 4.10
N GLY A 86 4.79 4.84 3.35
CA GLY A 86 5.68 5.95 3.73
C GLY A 86 6.83 5.55 4.65
N SER A 87 6.96 4.27 5.03
CA SER A 87 8.13 3.79 5.75
C SER A 87 9.34 3.65 4.82
N ALA A 88 10.41 4.40 5.12
CA ALA A 88 11.64 4.36 4.33
C ALA A 88 12.30 2.98 4.32
N SER A 89 12.17 2.19 5.40
CA SER A 89 12.75 0.85 5.50
C SER A 89 12.09 -0.16 4.55
N VAL A 90 10.81 0.07 4.20
CA VAL A 90 10.02 -0.86 3.37
C VAL A 90 10.05 -0.46 1.89
N ASN A 91 10.36 0.81 1.57
CA ASN A 91 10.41 1.32 0.19
C ASN A 91 11.41 0.60 -0.75
N ARG A 92 12.34 -0.18 -0.20
CA ARG A 92 13.31 -0.99 -0.96
C ARG A 92 12.72 -2.27 -1.54
N TYR A 93 11.58 -2.72 -1.03
CA TYR A 93 10.95 -3.98 -1.46
C TYR A 93 9.95 -3.75 -2.58
N ALA A 94 9.79 -4.76 -3.44
CA ALA A 94 8.74 -4.75 -4.45
C ALA A 94 7.36 -4.85 -3.80
N SER A 95 6.33 -4.31 -4.45
CA SER A 95 4.96 -4.34 -3.94
C SER A 95 4.43 -5.77 -3.67
N SER A 96 4.81 -6.73 -4.50
CA SER A 96 4.49 -8.16 -4.30
C SER A 96 5.18 -8.74 -3.07
N GLN A 97 6.44 -8.35 -2.82
CA GLN A 97 7.20 -8.79 -1.65
C GLN A 97 6.65 -8.17 -0.36
N ILE A 98 6.18 -6.92 -0.39
CA ILE A 98 5.49 -6.29 0.74
C ILE A 98 4.18 -7.02 1.04
N ALA A 99 3.41 -7.39 0.02
CA ALA A 99 2.17 -8.14 0.22
C ALA A 99 2.41 -9.56 0.79
N ALA A 100 3.39 -10.28 0.24
CA ALA A 100 3.82 -11.58 0.76
C ALA A 100 4.36 -11.48 2.20
N GLY A 101 5.21 -10.49 2.48
CA GLY A 101 5.69 -10.21 3.83
C GLY A 101 4.55 -9.88 4.80
N ALA A 102 3.55 -9.11 4.38
CA ALA A 102 2.39 -8.78 5.19
C ALA A 102 1.50 -10.01 5.48
N LEU A 103 1.39 -10.97 4.55
CA LEU A 103 0.76 -12.25 4.80
C LEU A 103 1.51 -13.05 5.86
N CYS A 104 2.84 -13.14 5.75
CA CYS A 104 3.67 -13.83 6.72
C CYS A 104 3.53 -13.22 8.12
N VAL A 105 3.60 -11.90 8.23
CA VAL A 105 3.34 -11.16 9.47
C VAL A 105 1.93 -11.40 9.99
N GLY A 106 0.92 -11.40 9.10
CA GLY A 106 -0.47 -11.66 9.47
C GLY A 106 -0.66 -13.05 10.08
N ASN A 107 -0.07 -14.07 9.49
CA ASN A 107 -0.07 -15.43 10.03
C ASN A 107 0.58 -15.48 11.41
N LEU A 108 1.75 -14.84 11.58
CA LEU A 108 2.44 -14.76 12.88
C LEU A 108 1.59 -14.09 13.96
N VAL A 109 0.95 -12.96 13.63
CA VAL A 109 0.07 -12.23 14.56
C VAL A 109 -1.15 -13.07 14.96
N LEU A 110 -1.66 -13.90 14.05
CA LEU A 110 -2.79 -14.80 14.30
C LEU A 110 -2.37 -16.13 14.97
N GLY A 111 -1.09 -16.31 15.31
CA GLY A 111 -0.57 -17.55 15.90
C GLY A 111 -0.58 -18.76 14.95
N ARG A 112 -0.61 -18.51 13.64
CA ARG A 112 -0.60 -19.52 12.58
C ARG A 112 0.85 -19.79 12.14
N LYS A 113 1.05 -20.81 11.30
CA LYS A 113 2.34 -21.02 10.63
C LYS A 113 2.65 -19.80 9.77
N ALA A 114 3.83 -19.19 9.98
CA ALA A 114 4.23 -17.94 9.34
C ALA A 114 4.16 -18.02 7.80
N TRP A 115 4.79 -19.05 7.24
CA TRP A 115 4.86 -19.28 5.80
C TRP A 115 4.73 -20.77 5.47
N SER A 116 4.00 -21.10 4.42
CA SER A 116 3.70 -22.46 3.97
C SER A 116 4.17 -22.70 2.53
N GLU A 117 4.38 -23.97 2.16
CA GLU A 117 4.71 -24.33 0.79
C GLU A 117 3.64 -23.88 -0.21
N ALA A 118 2.37 -23.89 0.18
CA ALA A 118 1.28 -23.39 -0.66
C ALA A 118 1.39 -21.88 -0.94
N GLU A 119 1.82 -21.09 0.05
CA GLU A 119 2.08 -19.66 -0.13
C GLU A 119 3.33 -19.42 -1.00
N GLU A 120 4.37 -20.24 -0.84
CA GLU A 120 5.56 -20.20 -1.68
C GLU A 120 5.22 -20.55 -3.15
N ASP A 121 4.43 -21.60 -3.40
CA ASP A 121 3.96 -21.98 -4.73
C ASP A 121 3.09 -20.90 -5.38
N GLN A 122 2.24 -20.22 -4.59
CA GLN A 122 1.36 -19.18 -5.09
C GLN A 122 2.11 -17.88 -5.41
N THR A 123 3.07 -17.50 -4.58
CA THR A 123 3.72 -16.18 -4.63
C THR A 123 5.11 -16.20 -5.25
N TRP A 124 5.70 -17.39 -5.38
CA TRP A 124 7.08 -17.62 -5.80
C TRP A 124 8.13 -17.01 -4.87
N TYR A 125 7.75 -16.68 -3.64
CA TYR A 125 8.66 -16.22 -2.60
C TYR A 125 8.90 -17.30 -1.57
N SER A 126 10.18 -17.64 -1.38
CA SER A 126 10.60 -18.47 -0.26
C SER A 126 10.65 -17.66 1.03
N GLU A 127 10.55 -18.35 2.17
CA GLU A 127 10.63 -17.73 3.49
C GLU A 127 11.91 -16.89 3.65
N LEU A 128 13.05 -17.41 3.16
CA LEU A 128 14.34 -16.72 3.19
C LEU A 128 14.33 -15.40 2.39
N GLN A 129 13.59 -15.35 1.28
CA GLN A 129 13.46 -14.12 0.48
C GLN A 129 12.59 -13.07 1.17
N LEU A 130 11.74 -13.48 2.12
CA LEU A 130 10.85 -12.59 2.86
C LEU A 130 11.45 -12.09 4.18
N GLU A 131 12.45 -12.77 4.74
CA GLU A 131 13.02 -12.50 6.07
C GLU A 131 13.28 -11.00 6.33
N GLY A 132 14.00 -10.32 5.43
CA GLY A 132 14.29 -8.89 5.57
C GLY A 132 13.04 -8.01 5.52
N CYS A 133 12.09 -8.34 4.63
CA CYS A 133 10.85 -7.59 4.50
C CYS A 133 9.94 -7.79 5.72
N VAL A 134 9.80 -9.02 6.19
CA VAL A 134 9.05 -9.38 7.39
C VAL A 134 9.63 -8.68 8.62
N GLY A 135 10.95 -8.68 8.79
CA GLY A 135 11.62 -7.98 9.88
C GLY A 135 11.32 -6.48 9.89
N ASP A 136 11.41 -5.83 8.72
CA ASP A 136 11.08 -4.40 8.60
C ASP A 136 9.59 -4.11 8.84
N LEU A 137 8.69 -5.02 8.44
CA LEU A 137 7.25 -4.87 8.67
C LEU A 137 6.87 -5.09 10.14
N LEU A 138 7.47 -6.07 10.82
CA LEU A 138 7.28 -6.30 12.25
C LEU A 138 7.73 -5.10 13.09
N ALA A 139 8.81 -4.43 12.68
CA ALA A 139 9.28 -3.21 13.35
C ALA A 139 8.29 -2.03 13.28
N LEU A 140 7.30 -2.09 12.38
CA LEU A 140 6.23 -1.08 12.27
C LEU A 140 5.02 -1.39 13.17
N LEU A 141 4.92 -2.62 13.69
CA LEU A 141 3.79 -3.01 14.53
C LEU A 141 3.97 -2.47 15.95
N PRO A 142 2.97 -1.73 16.49
CA PRO A 142 3.15 -1.00 17.74
C PRO A 142 3.32 -1.85 19.02
N ASN A 143 3.41 -3.19 18.98
CA ASN A 143 3.50 -4.03 20.20
C ASN A 143 4.19 -5.41 20.06
N VAL A 144 4.95 -5.70 19.00
CA VAL A 144 5.54 -7.06 18.82
C VAL A 144 6.92 -7.23 19.46
N THR A 145 7.56 -6.16 19.95
CA THR A 145 8.93 -6.20 20.50
C THR A 145 9.07 -6.67 21.95
N SER A 146 8.04 -7.25 22.58
CA SER A 146 8.10 -7.66 24.00
C SER A 146 8.03 -9.16 24.25
N GLY A 147 8.14 -10.05 23.25
CA GLY A 147 7.84 -11.47 23.50
C GLY A 147 8.44 -12.54 22.61
N VAL A 148 9.55 -12.29 21.89
CA VAL A 148 10.28 -13.37 21.20
C VAL A 148 11.79 -13.18 21.37
N VAL A 149 12.30 -13.67 22.50
CA VAL A 149 13.69 -14.15 22.71
C VAL A 149 13.57 -15.49 23.41
#